data_AF-A0A1I3S931-F1
#
_entry.id   AF-A0A1I3S931-F1
#
_cell.length_a   1.000
_cell.length_b   1.000
_cell.length_c   1.000
_cell.angle_alpha   90.00
_cell.angle_beta   90.00
_cell.angle_gamma   90.00
#
_symmetry.space_group_name_H-M   'P 1'
#
loop_
_entity.id
_entity.type
_entity.pdbx_description
1 polymer ?
#
loop_
_entity_poly.entity_id
_entity_poly.type
_entity_poly.pdbx_seq_one_letter_code
_entity_poly.pdbx_strand_id
1 'polypeptide(L)'
;MAKRTKKPSDREFSSALRQIGAKDKVEEAEFERRVVAAFDAAKWKAIRLPDGGRTRPGDLLAIRSDLGQERRYVIDCTREVNPGSVKRAYEDFRYSLETSKRTPDFDEYWLVGPYIIGEPMRKRPNNDRRFRVFDLKHLEALLATPKPKRGAATTRIGKAVRANEKEINLAINGLILQIDAKLEALNGERPNSDDGRARIARETSDFRRMRAALECIREMVAAFKKGKAPEQEVVRATKTFRQGVEEWWTNKSEEIMTSTAKGAVLVSSIGLLALMKADSVAAITAVATVVNGGAVQRVKQIGTAIKRLGKRTFAADNDGAVQ
;
A
#
# COMPACT_ATOMS: atom_id res chain seq x y z
N MET A 1 -65.46 30.04 -24.78
CA MET A 1 -65.83 29.44 -23.47
C MET A 1 -64.56 29.20 -22.66
N ALA A 2 -64.28 30.05 -21.66
CA ALA A 2 -63.13 29.85 -20.79
C ALA A 2 -63.43 28.76 -19.75
N LYS A 3 -62.69 27.64 -19.79
CA LYS A 3 -62.79 26.59 -18.77
C LYS A 3 -62.35 27.17 -17.42
N ARG A 4 -63.30 27.43 -16.53
CA ARG A 4 -63.03 27.73 -15.11
C ARG A 4 -62.34 26.51 -14.50
N THR A 5 -61.02 26.60 -14.30
CA THR A 5 -60.28 25.63 -13.51
C THR A 5 -60.72 25.75 -12.05
N LYS A 6 -61.33 24.66 -11.55
CA LYS A 6 -61.80 24.57 -10.17
C LYS A 6 -60.57 24.62 -9.25
N LYS A 7 -60.51 25.60 -8.33
CA LYS A 7 -59.42 25.66 -7.34
C LYS A 7 -59.46 24.37 -6.50
N PRO A 8 -58.32 23.72 -6.25
CA PRO A 8 -58.25 22.55 -5.40
C PRO A 8 -58.71 22.91 -3.99
N SER A 9 -59.45 22.00 -3.36
CA SER A 9 -59.89 22.12 -1.98
C SER A 9 -58.70 22.04 -1.02
N ASP A 10 -58.83 22.63 0.19
CA ASP A 10 -57.77 22.59 1.23
C ASP A 10 -57.35 21.16 1.59
N ARG A 11 -58.27 20.20 1.44
CA ARG A 11 -58.02 18.77 1.66
C ARG A 11 -57.14 18.17 0.54
N GLU A 12 -57.38 18.54 -0.71
CA GLU A 12 -56.54 18.12 -1.86
C GLU A 12 -55.15 18.74 -1.76
N PHE A 13 -55.05 20.01 -1.36
CA PHE A 13 -53.77 20.70 -1.13
C PHE A 13 -52.98 20.05 0.01
N SER A 14 -53.62 19.78 1.15
CA SER A 14 -53.00 19.09 2.29
C SER A 14 -52.55 17.67 1.95
N SER A 15 -53.34 16.95 1.16
CA SER A 15 -52.98 15.61 0.68
C SER A 15 -51.77 15.65 -0.26
N ALA A 16 -51.74 16.62 -1.18
CA ALA A 16 -50.60 16.81 -2.08
C ALA A 16 -49.31 17.16 -1.33
N LEU A 17 -49.38 18.05 -0.33
CA LEU A 17 -48.23 18.38 0.53
C LEU A 17 -47.72 17.16 1.31
N ARG A 18 -48.61 16.31 1.83
CA ARG A 18 -48.21 15.05 2.48
C ARG A 18 -47.55 14.08 1.51
N GLN A 19 -48.06 13.96 0.28
CA GLN A 19 -47.48 13.11 -0.75
C GLN A 19 -46.09 13.60 -1.18
N ILE A 20 -45.92 14.91 -1.35
CA ILE A 20 -44.63 15.53 -1.64
C ILE A 20 -43.66 15.23 -0.50
N GLY A 21 -44.04 15.51 0.75
CA GLY A 21 -43.20 15.25 1.92
C GLY A 21 -42.86 13.77 2.13
N ALA A 22 -43.72 12.84 1.72
CA ALA A 22 -43.43 11.41 1.77
C ALA A 22 -42.42 10.99 0.71
N LYS A 23 -42.58 11.48 -0.54
CA LYS A 23 -41.64 11.20 -1.64
C LYS A 23 -40.25 11.73 -1.32
N ASP A 24 -40.22 12.96 -0.82
CA ASP A 24 -39.04 13.67 -0.33
C ASP A 24 -38.22 12.85 0.68
N LYS A 25 -38.88 12.26 1.67
CA LYS A 25 -38.22 11.39 2.67
C LYS A 25 -37.64 10.10 2.08
N VAL A 26 -38.29 9.55 1.05
CA VAL A 26 -37.82 8.34 0.37
C VAL A 26 -36.55 8.65 -0.42
N GLU A 27 -36.52 9.76 -1.16
CA GLU A 27 -35.35 10.18 -1.93
C GLU A 27 -34.15 10.48 -1.03
N GLU A 28 -34.38 11.12 0.13
CA GLU A 28 -33.36 11.41 1.13
C GLU A 28 -32.78 10.12 1.75
N ALA A 29 -33.65 9.18 2.15
CA ALA A 29 -33.20 7.89 2.66
C ALA A 29 -32.45 7.05 1.61
N GLU A 30 -32.83 7.14 0.33
CA GLU A 30 -32.11 6.50 -0.77
C GLU A 30 -30.73 7.14 -0.98
N PHE A 31 -30.66 8.46 -0.93
CA PHE A 31 -29.40 9.19 -1.03
C PHE A 31 -28.43 8.83 0.09
N GLU A 32 -28.88 8.85 1.35
CA GLU A 32 -28.08 8.42 2.50
C GLU A 32 -27.59 6.97 2.33
N ARG A 33 -28.43 6.06 1.84
CA ARG A 33 -28.01 4.66 1.58
C ARG A 33 -26.88 4.61 0.56
N ARG A 34 -26.92 5.45 -0.48
CA ARG A 34 -25.82 5.52 -1.47
C ARG A 34 -24.54 6.07 -0.85
N VAL A 35 -24.64 7.08 0.01
CA VAL A 35 -23.49 7.63 0.75
C VAL A 35 -22.87 6.55 1.64
N VAL A 36 -23.68 5.84 2.45
CA VAL A 36 -23.22 4.73 3.29
C VAL A 36 -22.55 3.64 2.45
N ALA A 37 -23.17 3.24 1.33
CA ALA A 37 -22.60 2.25 0.42
C ALA A 37 -21.23 2.68 -0.14
N ALA A 38 -21.01 3.98 -0.39
CA ALA A 38 -19.72 4.49 -0.82
C ALA A 38 -18.63 4.35 0.27
N PHE A 39 -18.97 4.63 1.54
CA PHE A 39 -18.06 4.41 2.66
C PHE A 39 -17.78 2.93 2.92
N ASP A 40 -18.81 2.08 2.85
CA ASP A 40 -18.66 0.63 3.00
C ASP A 40 -17.77 0.04 1.89
N ALA A 41 -17.94 0.50 0.65
CA ALA A 41 -17.08 0.12 -0.48
C ALA A 41 -15.61 0.55 -0.26
N ALA A 42 -15.40 1.68 0.43
CA ALA A 42 -14.08 2.16 0.83
C ALA A 42 -13.50 1.45 2.06
N LYS A 43 -14.26 0.53 2.69
CA LYS A 43 -13.94 -0.13 3.97
C LYS A 43 -13.82 0.84 5.15
N TRP A 44 -14.56 1.94 5.12
CA TRP A 44 -14.68 2.85 6.27
C TRP A 44 -15.87 2.39 7.11
N LYS A 45 -15.79 2.55 8.43
CA LYS A 45 -16.90 2.22 9.31
C LYS A 45 -17.88 3.39 9.32
N ALA A 46 -19.00 3.29 8.60
CA ALA A 46 -20.06 4.28 8.63
C ALA A 46 -21.15 3.90 9.64
N ILE A 47 -21.52 4.84 10.51
CA ILE A 47 -22.55 4.67 11.54
C ILE A 47 -23.59 5.77 11.33
N ARG A 48 -24.87 5.39 11.27
CA ARG A 48 -25.96 6.37 11.28
C ARG A 48 -26.08 6.99 12.66
N LEU A 49 -26.07 8.31 12.72
CA LEU A 49 -26.34 9.05 13.94
C LEU A 49 -27.85 9.15 14.14
N PRO A 50 -28.37 8.96 15.37
CA PRO A 50 -29.76 9.25 15.65
C PRO A 50 -30.00 10.76 15.54
N ASP A 51 -31.16 11.16 15.04
CA ASP A 51 -31.60 12.57 14.94
C ASP A 51 -31.36 13.30 16.27
N GLY A 52 -30.28 14.07 16.32
CA GLY A 52 -29.84 14.75 17.55
C GLY A 52 -30.21 16.22 17.63
N GLY A 53 -30.81 16.78 16.57
CA GLY A 53 -30.98 18.22 16.42
C GLY A 53 -29.63 18.95 16.35
N ARG A 54 -29.58 20.22 16.76
CA ARG A 54 -28.39 21.09 16.61
C ARG A 54 -27.15 20.66 17.40
N THR A 55 -27.27 19.75 18.36
CA THR A 55 -26.16 19.32 19.21
C THR A 55 -25.34 18.18 18.59
N ARG A 56 -25.85 17.52 17.54
CA ARG A 56 -25.12 16.53 16.75
C ARG A 56 -25.26 16.91 15.29
N PRO A 57 -24.31 17.67 14.74
CA PRO A 57 -24.43 18.09 13.36
C PRO A 57 -24.16 16.84 12.49
N GLY A 58 -24.98 16.59 11.48
CA GLY A 58 -24.80 15.48 10.52
C GLY A 58 -25.54 14.17 10.83
N ASP A 59 -25.75 13.42 9.76
CA ASP A 59 -26.57 12.20 9.71
C ASP A 59 -25.72 10.93 9.88
N LEU A 60 -24.44 10.98 9.50
CA LEU A 60 -23.53 9.85 9.57
C LEU A 60 -22.22 10.22 10.28
N LEU A 61 -21.64 9.23 10.94
CA LEU A 61 -20.28 9.24 11.44
C LEU A 61 -19.48 8.17 10.70
N ALA A 62 -18.51 8.58 9.88
CA ALA A 62 -17.55 7.66 9.29
C ALA A 62 -16.25 7.65 10.10
N ILE A 63 -15.72 6.45 10.33
CA ILE A 63 -14.47 6.23 11.06
C ILE A 63 -13.49 5.50 10.15
N ARG A 64 -12.27 6.02 10.08
CA ARG A 64 -11.16 5.44 9.31
C ARG A 64 -9.93 5.31 10.20
N SER A 65 -9.25 4.17 10.14
CA SER A 65 -7.94 4.01 10.77
C SER A 65 -6.85 4.33 9.75
N ASP A 66 -6.10 5.41 10.01
CA ASP A 66 -4.95 5.84 9.21
C ASP A 66 -3.69 5.79 10.07
N LEU A 67 -2.74 4.92 9.71
CA LEU A 67 -1.45 4.77 10.39
C LEU A 67 -1.58 4.55 11.91
N GLY A 68 -2.63 3.85 12.34
CA GLY A 68 -2.91 3.58 13.75
C GLY A 68 -3.66 4.70 14.50
N GLN A 69 -4.00 5.79 13.83
CA GLN A 69 -4.89 6.83 14.37
C GLN A 69 -6.30 6.66 13.81
N GLU A 70 -7.31 6.67 14.67
CA GLU A 70 -8.71 6.72 14.24
C GLU A 70 -9.09 8.16 13.93
N ARG A 71 -9.50 8.41 12.68
CA ARG A 71 -10.10 9.66 12.24
C ARG A 71 -11.60 9.52 12.13
N ARG A 72 -12.31 10.56 12.57
CA ARG A 72 -13.76 10.64 12.66
C ARG A 72 -14.28 11.76 11.77
N TYR A 73 -15.16 11.40 10.86
CA TYR A 73 -15.75 12.29 9.87
C TYR A 73 -17.24 12.35 10.09
N VAL A 74 -17.75 13.53 10.40
CA VAL A 74 -19.19 13.78 10.46
C VAL A 74 -19.67 14.14 9.06
N ILE A 75 -20.75 13.50 8.62
CA ILE A 75 -21.28 13.66 7.27
C ILE A 75 -22.74 14.09 7.37
N ASP A 76 -23.03 15.22 6.74
CA ASP A 76 -24.34 15.85 6.65
C ASP A 76 -24.83 15.70 5.21
N CYS A 77 -25.91 14.95 5.04
CA CYS A 77 -26.50 14.61 3.76
C CYS A 77 -27.58 15.64 3.43
N THR A 78 -27.39 16.36 2.33
CA THR A 78 -28.36 17.35 1.86
C THR A 78 -28.86 17.02 0.46
N ARG A 79 -30.12 17.35 0.16
CA ARG A 79 -30.68 17.15 -1.18
C ARG A 79 -30.06 18.05 -2.23
N GLU A 80 -29.57 19.21 -1.81
CA GLU A 80 -28.97 20.17 -2.71
C GLU A 80 -27.86 20.94 -1.99
N VAL A 81 -26.67 20.91 -2.58
CA VAL A 81 -25.57 21.75 -2.10
C VAL A 81 -25.66 23.09 -2.83
N ASN A 82 -26.12 24.11 -2.11
CA ASN A 82 -26.22 25.49 -2.59
C ASN A 82 -25.69 26.44 -1.49
N PRO A 83 -25.55 27.75 -1.77
CA PRO A 83 -25.00 28.69 -0.79
C PRO A 83 -25.79 28.73 0.53
N GLY A 84 -27.12 28.48 0.48
CA GLY A 84 -27.98 28.45 1.66
C GLY A 84 -27.75 27.22 2.54
N SER A 85 -27.70 26.03 1.94
CA SER A 85 -27.42 24.79 2.67
C SER A 85 -26.00 24.75 3.22
N VAL A 86 -25.01 25.26 2.47
CA VAL A 86 -23.63 25.41 2.96
C VAL A 86 -23.56 26.35 4.16
N LYS A 87 -24.21 27.52 4.09
CA LYS A 87 -24.22 28.47 5.21
C LYS A 87 -24.81 27.84 6.47
N ARG A 88 -25.95 27.17 6.34
CA ARG A 88 -26.63 26.48 7.45
C ARG A 88 -25.74 25.39 8.06
N ALA A 89 -25.22 24.49 7.24
CA ALA A 89 -24.35 23.41 7.69
C ALA A 89 -23.07 23.94 8.37
N TYR A 90 -22.53 25.05 7.87
CA TYR A 90 -21.38 25.70 8.49
C TYR A 90 -21.71 26.33 9.86
N GLU A 91 -22.89 26.93 10.01
CA GLU A 91 -23.38 27.44 11.30
C GLU A 91 -23.56 26.31 12.32
N ASP A 92 -24.14 25.17 11.90
CA ASP A 92 -24.31 23.98 12.74
C ASP A 92 -22.95 23.38 13.13
N PHE A 93 -22.00 23.29 12.19
CA PHE A 93 -20.61 22.92 12.44
C PHE A 93 -19.95 23.84 13.47
N ARG A 94 -20.04 25.18 13.29
CA ARG A 94 -19.49 26.17 14.22
C ARG A 94 -20.09 26.06 15.62
N TYR A 95 -21.40 25.92 15.69
CA TYR A 95 -22.11 25.73 16.95
C TYR A 95 -21.64 24.47 17.68
N SER A 96 -21.47 23.35 16.97
CA SER A 96 -20.96 22.12 17.57
C SER A 96 -19.54 22.26 18.14
N LEU A 97 -18.66 22.99 17.45
CA LEU A 97 -17.30 23.27 17.90
C LEU A 97 -17.28 24.14 19.18
N GLU A 98 -18.15 25.15 19.24
CA GLU A 98 -18.25 26.07 20.38
C GLU A 98 -18.89 25.39 21.61
N THR A 99 -19.86 24.51 21.38
CA THR A 99 -20.58 23.82 22.46
C THR A 99 -19.78 22.64 23.04
N SER A 100 -18.90 22.05 22.22
CA SER A 100 -17.95 21.01 22.64
C SER A 100 -16.84 21.59 23.53
N LYS A 101 -17.07 21.64 24.84
CA LYS A 101 -16.16 22.25 25.82
C LYS A 101 -14.78 21.59 26.00
N ARG A 102 -14.48 20.44 25.39
CA ARG A 102 -13.20 19.71 25.67
C ARG A 102 -12.45 19.18 24.44
N THR A 103 -13.14 18.74 23.40
CA THR A 103 -12.55 18.34 22.11
C THR A 103 -13.73 17.95 21.22
N PRO A 104 -13.81 18.43 19.96
CA PRO A 104 -14.85 17.97 19.08
C PRO A 104 -14.74 16.44 18.91
N ASP A 105 -15.86 15.74 18.95
CA ASP A 105 -15.89 14.27 18.80
C ASP A 105 -15.53 13.80 17.37
N PHE A 106 -15.13 14.73 16.50
CA PHE A 106 -14.83 14.52 15.09
C PHE A 106 -13.68 15.42 14.61
N ASP A 107 -12.95 14.95 13.59
CA ASP A 107 -11.83 15.64 12.97
C ASP A 107 -12.27 16.54 11.82
N GLU A 108 -13.21 16.07 11.00
CA GLU A 108 -13.74 16.82 9.84
C GLU A 108 -15.27 16.71 9.75
N TYR A 109 -15.88 17.74 9.15
CA TYR A 109 -17.30 17.88 8.86
C TYR A 109 -17.51 17.99 7.35
N TRP A 110 -18.29 17.09 6.78
CA TRP A 110 -18.51 16.98 5.34
C TRP A 110 -19.99 17.19 5.01
N LEU A 111 -20.31 18.25 4.28
CA LEU A 111 -21.61 18.40 3.65
C LEU A 111 -21.60 17.68 2.29
N VAL A 112 -22.49 16.72 2.11
CA VAL A 112 -22.58 15.90 0.89
C VAL A 112 -23.98 16.01 0.31
N GLY A 113 -24.07 16.33 -0.97
CA GLY A 113 -25.33 16.23 -1.71
C GLY A 113 -25.19 15.56 -3.07
N PRO A 114 -26.29 15.28 -3.77
CA PRO A 114 -26.25 14.59 -5.06
C PRO A 114 -25.56 15.43 -6.15
N TYR A 115 -25.68 16.75 -6.06
CA TYR A 115 -25.05 17.71 -6.97
C TYR A 115 -24.88 19.08 -6.28
N ILE A 116 -23.98 19.89 -6.83
CA ILE A 116 -23.72 21.26 -6.40
C ILE A 116 -24.42 22.24 -7.36
N ILE A 117 -25.21 23.17 -6.82
CA ILE A 117 -25.80 24.28 -7.58
C ILE A 117 -25.02 25.56 -7.33
N GLY A 118 -24.53 26.18 -8.42
CA GLY A 118 -23.84 27.46 -8.41
C GLY A 118 -22.44 27.39 -7.79
N GLU A 119 -22.01 28.52 -7.20
CA GLU A 119 -20.76 28.61 -6.44
C GLU A 119 -21.08 28.57 -4.94
N PRO A 120 -21.22 27.38 -4.33
CA PRO A 120 -21.68 27.25 -2.95
C PRO A 120 -20.71 27.87 -1.92
N MET A 121 -19.46 28.15 -2.35
CA MET A 121 -18.35 28.66 -1.53
C MET A 121 -17.89 30.08 -1.92
N ARG A 122 -18.71 30.85 -2.65
CA ARG A 122 -18.34 32.17 -3.23
C ARG A 122 -17.76 33.19 -2.22
N LYS A 123 -18.15 33.06 -0.95
CA LYS A 123 -17.49 33.68 0.20
C LYS A 123 -17.22 32.56 1.18
N ARG A 124 -16.03 31.94 1.15
CA ARG A 124 -15.67 30.91 2.12
C ARG A 124 -15.95 31.45 3.52
N PRO A 125 -16.90 30.88 4.28
CA PRO A 125 -16.95 31.11 5.71
C PRO A 125 -15.56 30.71 6.23
N ASN A 126 -14.92 31.57 7.05
CA ASN A 126 -13.54 31.44 7.56
C ASN A 126 -12.91 30.08 7.30
N ASN A 127 -11.85 30.04 6.47
CA ASN A 127 -11.15 28.91 5.85
C ASN A 127 -10.79 27.70 6.77
N ASP A 128 -11.75 27.17 7.51
CA ASP A 128 -11.57 26.07 8.47
C ASP A 128 -11.40 24.80 7.67
N ARG A 129 -10.19 24.25 7.74
CA ARG A 129 -9.78 23.06 6.99
C ARG A 129 -10.62 21.83 7.33
N ARG A 130 -11.39 21.88 8.43
CA ARG A 130 -12.25 20.79 8.88
C ARG A 130 -13.61 20.77 8.19
N PHE A 131 -14.06 21.86 7.58
CA PHE A 131 -15.34 21.89 6.88
C PHE A 131 -15.15 21.67 5.37
N ARG A 132 -15.78 20.64 4.82
CA ARG A 132 -15.71 20.30 3.40
C ARG A 132 -17.09 20.13 2.80
N VAL A 133 -17.16 20.36 1.50
CA VAL A 133 -18.39 20.26 0.72
C VAL A 133 -18.11 19.40 -0.49
N PHE A 134 -18.94 18.38 -0.71
CA PHE A 134 -18.81 17.44 -1.82
C PHE A 134 -20.14 17.24 -2.52
N ASP A 135 -20.10 17.05 -3.84
CA ASP A 135 -21.15 16.28 -4.49
C ASP A 135 -20.85 14.78 -4.35
N LEU A 136 -21.86 13.95 -4.61
CA LEU A 136 -21.75 12.50 -4.48
C LEU A 136 -20.65 11.93 -5.39
N LYS A 137 -20.46 12.48 -6.59
CA LYS A 137 -19.44 12.00 -7.54
C LYS A 137 -18.03 12.28 -7.03
N HIS A 138 -17.80 13.44 -6.44
CA HIS A 138 -16.55 13.81 -5.80
C HIS A 138 -16.31 13.00 -4.53
N LEU A 139 -17.35 12.74 -3.73
CA LEU A 139 -17.25 11.85 -2.58
C LEU A 139 -16.86 10.44 -3.02
N GLU A 140 -17.55 9.87 -4.02
CA GLU A 140 -17.24 8.55 -4.58
C GLU A 140 -15.80 8.50 -5.13
N ALA A 141 -15.33 9.57 -5.78
CA ALA A 141 -13.95 9.65 -6.27
C ALA A 141 -12.90 9.75 -5.14
N LEU A 142 -13.23 10.44 -4.03
CA LEU A 142 -12.38 10.56 -2.86
C LEU A 142 -12.32 9.25 -2.07
N LEU A 143 -13.45 8.58 -1.93
CA LEU A 143 -13.61 7.31 -1.22
C LEU A 143 -13.22 6.10 -2.05
N ALA A 144 -13.18 6.24 -3.37
CA ALA A 144 -12.62 5.21 -4.23
C ALA A 144 -11.20 4.95 -3.76
N THR A 145 -11.03 3.84 -3.02
CA THR A 145 -9.72 3.25 -2.79
C THR A 145 -9.10 3.17 -4.16
N PRO A 146 -7.92 3.78 -4.41
CA PRO A 146 -7.33 3.76 -5.73
C PRO A 146 -7.26 2.30 -6.13
N LYS A 147 -8.14 1.87 -7.04
CA LYS A 147 -8.09 0.53 -7.60
C LYS A 147 -6.67 0.45 -8.11
N PRO A 148 -5.82 -0.47 -7.59
CA PRO A 148 -4.43 -0.51 -8.01
C PRO A 148 -4.48 -0.57 -9.53
N LYS A 149 -3.97 0.49 -10.20
CA LYS A 149 -3.92 0.51 -11.65
C LYS A 149 -3.23 -0.78 -12.03
N ARG A 150 -3.96 -1.69 -12.68
CA ARG A 150 -3.42 -2.99 -13.10
C ARG A 150 -2.12 -2.70 -13.84
N GLY A 151 -1.01 -3.07 -13.20
CA GLY A 151 0.32 -2.81 -13.72
C GLY A 151 0.77 -1.35 -13.71
N ALA A 152 0.82 -0.69 -12.56
CA ALA A 152 1.82 0.36 -12.33
C ALA A 152 2.63 -0.05 -11.10
N ALA A 153 3.81 -0.62 -11.33
CA ALA A 153 4.73 -0.90 -10.24
C ALA A 153 5.14 0.42 -9.57
N THR A 154 4.95 0.49 -8.26
CA THR A 154 5.13 1.70 -7.46
C THR A 154 6.51 1.76 -6.81
N THR A 155 7.01 0.61 -6.38
CA THR A 155 8.30 0.44 -5.70
C THR A 155 9.45 0.43 -6.70
N ARG A 156 10.66 0.76 -6.22
CA ARG A 156 11.88 0.69 -7.03
C ARG A 156 12.12 -0.72 -7.57
N ILE A 157 11.93 -1.74 -6.72
CA ILE A 157 12.08 -3.16 -7.10
C ILE A 157 11.02 -3.56 -8.11
N GLY A 158 9.74 -3.27 -7.88
CA GLY A 158 8.68 -3.62 -8.82
C GLY A 158 8.85 -2.95 -10.19
N LYS A 159 9.29 -1.69 -10.23
CA LYS A 159 9.61 -0.98 -11.48
C LYS A 159 10.76 -1.67 -12.23
N ALA A 160 11.81 -2.04 -11.52
CA ALA A 160 12.97 -2.72 -12.09
C ALA A 160 12.63 -4.13 -12.60
N VAL A 161 11.89 -4.91 -11.80
CA VAL A 161 11.42 -6.25 -12.18
C VAL A 161 10.60 -6.21 -13.46
N ARG A 162 9.74 -5.21 -13.60
CA ARG A 162 8.93 -5.06 -14.80
C ARG A 162 9.74 -4.60 -16.02
N ALA A 163 10.74 -3.75 -15.82
CA ALA A 163 11.60 -3.26 -16.89
C ALA A 163 12.57 -4.34 -17.40
N ASN A 164 13.10 -5.16 -16.50
CA ASN A 164 14.20 -6.10 -16.76
C ASN A 164 13.74 -7.57 -16.70
N GLU A 165 12.46 -7.86 -16.93
CA GLU A 165 11.91 -9.19 -16.68
C GLU A 165 12.62 -10.30 -17.48
N LYS A 166 12.93 -10.05 -18.76
CA LYS A 166 13.58 -11.05 -19.62
C LYS A 166 14.99 -11.33 -19.13
N GLU A 167 15.71 -10.28 -18.77
CA GLU A 167 17.07 -10.30 -18.24
C GLU A 167 17.11 -11.01 -16.88
N ILE A 168 16.13 -10.73 -16.01
CA ILE A 168 15.97 -11.39 -14.71
C ILE A 168 15.70 -12.89 -14.90
N ASN A 169 14.78 -13.27 -15.79
CA ASN A 169 14.49 -14.68 -16.07
C ASN A 169 15.71 -15.40 -16.65
N LEU A 170 16.43 -14.77 -17.56
CA LEU A 170 17.67 -15.32 -18.12
C LEU A 170 18.75 -15.49 -17.04
N ALA A 171 18.95 -14.46 -16.20
CA ALA A 171 19.90 -14.50 -15.09
C ALA A 171 19.55 -15.59 -14.07
N ILE A 172 18.26 -15.75 -13.74
CA ILE A 172 17.80 -16.83 -12.84
C ILE A 172 18.08 -18.20 -13.46
N ASN A 173 17.75 -18.41 -14.74
CA ASN A 173 18.01 -19.70 -15.40
C ASN A 173 19.51 -20.02 -15.44
N GLY A 174 20.36 -19.04 -15.75
CA GLY A 174 21.81 -19.21 -15.71
C GLY A 174 22.33 -19.55 -14.31
N LEU A 175 21.79 -18.91 -13.28
CA LEU A 175 22.16 -19.15 -11.89
C LEU A 175 21.70 -20.53 -11.39
N ILE A 176 20.50 -20.96 -11.77
CA ILE A 176 20.00 -22.31 -11.48
C ILE A 176 20.92 -23.35 -12.14
N LEU A 177 21.34 -23.15 -13.39
CA LEU A 177 22.28 -24.07 -14.05
C LEU A 177 23.63 -24.15 -13.34
N GLN A 178 24.18 -23.02 -12.86
CA GLN A 178 25.42 -23.03 -12.07
C GLN A 178 25.25 -23.80 -10.75
N ILE A 179 24.10 -23.64 -10.08
CA ILE A 179 23.79 -24.34 -8.84
C ILE A 179 23.60 -25.84 -9.10
N ASP A 180 22.87 -26.22 -10.15
CA ASP A 180 22.62 -27.61 -10.52
C ASP A 180 23.93 -28.34 -10.84
N ALA A 181 24.82 -27.73 -11.63
CA ALA A 181 26.15 -28.28 -11.90
C ALA A 181 26.97 -28.50 -10.61
N LYS A 182 26.86 -27.60 -9.63
CA LYS A 182 27.54 -27.76 -8.34
C LYS A 182 26.90 -28.83 -7.46
N LEU A 183 25.58 -28.96 -7.47
CA LEU A 183 24.86 -30.03 -6.78
C LEU A 183 25.22 -31.40 -7.37
N GLU A 184 25.33 -31.52 -8.69
CA GLU A 184 25.80 -32.74 -9.35
C GLU A 184 27.22 -33.10 -8.94
N ALA A 185 28.14 -32.13 -8.93
CA ALA A 185 29.51 -32.35 -8.47
C ALA A 185 29.57 -32.83 -7.01
N LEU A 186 28.77 -32.23 -6.12
CA LEU A 186 28.69 -32.63 -4.70
C LEU A 186 28.08 -34.03 -4.52
N ASN A 187 27.10 -34.41 -5.34
CA ASN A 187 26.53 -35.77 -5.31
C ASN A 187 27.51 -36.83 -5.84
N GLY A 188 28.41 -36.45 -6.74
CA GLY A 188 29.48 -37.31 -7.25
C GLY A 188 30.61 -37.56 -6.25
N GLU A 189 30.81 -36.66 -5.28
CA GLU A 189 31.81 -36.83 -4.22
C GLU A 189 31.41 -37.98 -3.26
N ARG A 190 32.30 -38.95 -3.06
CA ARG A 190 32.13 -40.08 -2.12
C ARG A 190 33.15 -39.98 -0.98
N PRO A 191 32.94 -39.11 0.02
CA PRO A 191 33.90 -38.95 1.12
C PRO A 191 33.82 -40.14 2.08
N ASN A 192 35.00 -40.61 2.50
CA ASN A 192 35.14 -41.73 3.42
C ASN A 192 35.13 -41.31 4.90
N SER A 193 35.26 -40.01 5.20
CA SER A 193 35.24 -39.46 6.56
C SER A 193 33.87 -38.86 6.93
N ASP A 194 33.53 -38.90 8.22
CA ASP A 194 32.30 -38.27 8.76
C ASP A 194 32.28 -36.76 8.53
N ASP A 195 33.42 -36.09 8.73
CA ASP A 195 33.56 -34.65 8.47
C ASP A 195 33.33 -34.32 6.98
N GLY A 196 33.82 -35.17 6.08
CA GLY A 196 33.59 -35.01 4.63
C GLY A 196 32.11 -35.17 4.28
N ARG A 197 31.44 -36.17 4.85
CA ARG A 197 29.99 -36.37 4.68
C ARG A 197 29.18 -35.18 5.21
N ALA A 198 29.51 -34.69 6.41
CA ALA A 198 28.85 -33.55 7.02
C ALA A 198 29.05 -32.26 6.21
N ARG A 199 30.25 -32.04 5.64
CA ARG A 199 30.54 -30.92 4.75
C ARG A 199 29.65 -30.96 3.50
N ILE A 200 29.59 -32.10 2.80
CA ILE A 200 28.76 -32.25 1.60
C ILE A 200 27.29 -32.03 1.93
N ALA A 201 26.78 -32.60 3.03
CA ALA A 201 25.39 -32.44 3.42
C ALA A 201 25.03 -30.96 3.66
N ARG A 202 25.89 -30.20 4.35
CA ARG A 202 25.71 -28.76 4.57
C ARG A 202 25.74 -27.97 3.27
N GLU A 203 26.76 -28.21 2.43
CA GLU A 203 26.92 -27.48 1.17
C GLU A 203 25.77 -27.77 0.20
N THR A 204 25.33 -29.03 0.13
CA THR A 204 24.15 -29.44 -0.64
C THR A 204 22.88 -28.74 -0.15
N SER A 205 22.70 -28.64 1.17
CA SER A 205 21.56 -27.92 1.77
C SER A 205 21.56 -26.43 1.42
N ASP A 206 22.71 -25.78 1.46
CA ASP A 206 22.84 -24.35 1.13
C ASP A 206 22.49 -24.09 -0.33
N PHE A 207 23.02 -24.89 -1.26
CA PHE A 207 22.73 -24.76 -2.69
C PHE A 207 21.25 -25.08 -3.03
N ARG A 208 20.66 -26.09 -2.39
CA ARG A 208 19.22 -26.39 -2.55
C ARG A 208 18.34 -25.23 -2.05
N ARG A 209 18.69 -24.60 -0.94
CA ARG A 209 17.97 -23.43 -0.42
C ARG A 209 18.03 -22.25 -1.39
N MET A 210 19.19 -21.98 -1.98
CA MET A 210 19.34 -20.91 -2.98
C MET A 210 18.54 -21.21 -4.26
N ARG A 211 18.60 -22.45 -4.75
CA ARG A 211 17.80 -22.90 -5.90
C ARG A 211 16.31 -22.67 -5.68
N ALA A 212 15.78 -23.10 -4.54
CA ALA A 212 14.37 -22.93 -4.20
C ALA A 212 13.97 -21.43 -4.13
N ALA A 213 14.83 -20.58 -3.57
CA ALA A 213 14.58 -19.14 -3.54
C ALA A 213 14.54 -18.51 -4.94
N LEU A 214 15.40 -18.95 -5.86
CA LEU A 214 15.44 -18.50 -7.24
C LEU A 214 14.22 -18.96 -8.04
N GLU A 215 13.78 -20.21 -7.85
CA GLU A 215 12.55 -20.73 -8.46
C GLU A 215 11.33 -19.93 -7.99
N CYS A 216 11.25 -19.62 -6.69
CA CYS A 216 10.21 -18.77 -6.12
C CYS A 216 10.22 -17.36 -6.75
N ILE A 217 11.39 -16.72 -6.88
CA ILE A 217 11.50 -15.41 -7.55
C ILE A 217 11.04 -15.51 -9.01
N ARG A 218 11.45 -16.55 -9.75
CA ARG A 218 11.06 -16.74 -11.16
C ARG A 218 9.55 -16.81 -11.32
N GLU A 219 8.88 -17.59 -10.47
CA GLU A 219 7.42 -17.71 -10.46
C GLU A 219 6.74 -16.39 -10.12
N MET A 220 7.24 -15.69 -9.10
CA MET A 220 6.72 -14.40 -8.67
C MET A 220 6.88 -13.31 -9.74
N VAL A 221 8.02 -13.26 -10.43
CA VAL A 221 8.27 -12.32 -11.54
C VAL A 221 7.30 -12.58 -12.69
N ALA A 222 7.10 -13.84 -13.07
CA ALA A 222 6.16 -14.22 -14.12
C ALA A 222 4.70 -13.92 -13.75
N ALA A 223 4.32 -14.18 -12.49
CA ALA A 223 2.98 -13.90 -11.98
C ALA A 223 2.72 -12.38 -11.86
N PHE A 224 3.72 -11.59 -11.45
CA PHE A 224 3.62 -10.15 -11.30
C PHE A 224 3.38 -9.43 -12.62
N LYS A 225 4.07 -9.83 -13.70
CA LYS A 225 3.82 -9.27 -15.04
C LYS A 225 2.40 -9.56 -15.53
N LYS A 226 1.88 -10.76 -15.25
CA LYS A 226 0.51 -11.15 -15.58
C LYS A 226 -0.53 -10.47 -14.68
N GLY A 227 -0.10 -9.64 -13.72
CA GLY A 227 -0.99 -9.00 -12.74
C GLY A 227 -1.64 -9.98 -11.77
N LYS A 228 -1.08 -11.19 -11.64
CA LYS A 228 -1.58 -12.27 -10.78
C LYS A 228 -0.96 -12.30 -9.39
N ALA A 229 0.26 -11.77 -9.25
CA ALA A 229 0.91 -11.59 -7.95
C ALA A 229 0.94 -10.11 -7.56
N PRO A 230 0.71 -9.76 -6.27
CA PRO A 230 0.87 -8.40 -5.78
C PRO A 230 2.34 -7.98 -5.76
N GLU A 231 2.61 -6.70 -6.01
CA GLU A 231 3.97 -6.13 -6.00
C GLU A 231 4.72 -6.42 -4.70
N GLN A 232 4.00 -6.39 -3.57
CA GLN A 232 4.57 -6.62 -2.24
C GLN A 232 5.15 -8.03 -2.07
N GLU A 233 4.58 -9.05 -2.73
CA GLU A 233 5.12 -10.41 -2.69
C GLU A 233 6.44 -10.50 -3.46
N VAL A 234 6.54 -9.85 -4.62
CA VAL A 234 7.80 -9.78 -5.39
C VAL A 234 8.87 -9.06 -4.58
N VAL A 235 8.52 -7.91 -3.99
CA VAL A 235 9.45 -7.15 -3.13
C VAL A 235 9.93 -7.99 -1.96
N ARG A 236 9.02 -8.71 -1.29
CA ARG A 236 9.35 -9.60 -0.18
C ARG A 236 10.28 -10.72 -0.60
N ALA A 237 9.95 -11.46 -1.66
CA ALA A 237 10.77 -12.55 -2.18
C ALA A 237 12.19 -12.06 -2.55
N THR A 238 12.28 -10.90 -3.20
CA THR A 238 13.55 -10.27 -3.57
C THR A 238 14.38 -9.92 -2.34
N LYS A 239 13.77 -9.32 -1.31
CA LYS A 239 14.43 -8.96 -0.04
C LYS A 239 14.89 -10.21 0.72
N THR A 240 14.07 -11.26 0.76
CA THR A 240 14.43 -12.53 1.40
C THR A 240 15.62 -13.19 0.69
N PHE A 241 15.64 -13.21 -0.64
CA PHE A 241 16.79 -13.72 -1.38
C PHE A 241 18.05 -12.89 -1.14
N ARG A 242 17.93 -11.55 -1.16
CA ARG A 242 19.03 -10.64 -0.80
C ARG A 242 19.64 -10.99 0.56
N GLN A 243 18.79 -11.14 1.57
CA GLN A 243 19.21 -11.52 2.92
C GLN A 243 19.92 -12.88 2.93
N GLY A 244 19.39 -13.87 2.22
CA GLY A 244 20.04 -15.18 2.10
C GLY A 244 21.43 -15.11 1.46
N VAL A 245 21.62 -14.26 0.45
CA VAL A 245 22.93 -14.01 -0.18
C VAL A 245 23.89 -13.31 0.79
N GLU A 246 23.42 -12.31 1.54
CA GLU A 246 24.22 -11.62 2.56
C GLU A 246 24.65 -12.54 3.70
N GLU A 247 23.74 -13.38 4.20
CA GLU A 247 24.03 -14.37 5.23
C GLU A 247 25.03 -15.41 4.73
N TRP A 248 24.87 -15.87 3.49
CA TRP A 248 25.81 -16.80 2.88
C TRP A 248 27.21 -16.19 2.79
N TRP A 249 27.34 -14.97 2.28
CA TRP A 249 28.62 -14.26 2.26
C TRP A 249 29.21 -14.10 3.66
N THR A 250 28.40 -13.65 4.62
CA THR A 250 28.86 -13.41 6.00
C THR A 250 29.40 -14.68 6.65
N ASN A 251 28.76 -15.82 6.40
CA ASN A 251 29.12 -17.10 7.02
C ASN A 251 30.19 -17.87 6.25
N LYS A 252 30.33 -17.64 4.94
CA LYS A 252 31.13 -18.47 4.03
C LYS A 252 32.13 -17.71 3.17
N SER A 253 32.37 -16.43 3.47
CA SER A 253 33.28 -15.56 2.69
C SER A 253 34.64 -16.19 2.36
N GLU A 254 35.31 -16.84 3.31
CA GLU A 254 36.60 -17.51 3.07
C GLU A 254 36.48 -18.66 2.06
N GLU A 255 35.45 -19.50 2.19
CA GLU A 255 35.18 -20.60 1.25
C GLU A 255 34.78 -20.09 -0.14
N ILE A 256 34.06 -18.97 -0.19
CA ILE A 256 33.62 -18.34 -1.44
C ILE A 256 34.83 -17.77 -2.18
N MET A 257 35.74 -17.11 -1.47
CA MET A 257 36.96 -16.51 -2.05
C MET A 257 37.94 -17.56 -2.57
N THR A 258 37.94 -18.76 -1.99
CA THR A 258 38.84 -19.86 -2.37
C THR A 258 38.23 -20.81 -3.40
N SER A 259 36.93 -20.69 -3.69
CA SER A 259 36.23 -21.54 -4.65
C SER A 259 35.66 -20.71 -5.80
N THR A 260 36.23 -20.88 -6.99
CA THR A 260 35.77 -20.20 -8.22
C THR A 260 34.28 -20.43 -8.48
N ALA A 261 33.77 -21.64 -8.24
CA ALA A 261 32.35 -21.97 -8.42
C ALA A 261 31.45 -21.20 -7.43
N LYS A 262 31.80 -21.17 -6.14
CA LYS A 262 31.05 -20.40 -5.13
C LYS A 262 31.13 -18.88 -5.42
N GLY A 263 32.30 -18.40 -5.82
CA GLY A 263 32.49 -17.01 -6.27
C GLY A 263 31.60 -16.65 -7.47
N ALA A 264 31.52 -17.51 -8.47
CA ALA A 264 30.67 -17.30 -9.64
C ALA A 264 29.18 -17.23 -9.29
N VAL A 265 28.70 -18.13 -8.42
CA VAL A 265 27.31 -18.11 -7.91
C VAL A 265 27.03 -16.83 -7.13
N LEU A 266 27.98 -16.38 -6.30
CA LEU A 266 27.84 -15.12 -5.57
C LEU A 266 27.73 -13.93 -6.51
N VAL A 267 28.69 -13.76 -7.43
CA VAL A 267 28.71 -12.64 -8.39
C VAL A 267 27.43 -12.61 -9.23
N SER A 268 26.98 -13.78 -9.70
CA SER A 268 25.75 -13.91 -10.48
C SER A 268 24.49 -13.58 -9.66
N SER A 269 24.42 -14.00 -8.39
CA SER A 269 23.33 -13.66 -7.46
C SER A 269 23.25 -12.14 -7.23
N ILE A 270 24.40 -11.47 -7.20
CA ILE A 270 24.48 -10.02 -6.98
C ILE A 270 24.12 -9.27 -8.25
N GLY A 271 24.54 -9.76 -9.42
CA GLY A 271 24.08 -9.26 -10.71
C GLY A 271 22.55 -9.33 -10.83
N LEU A 272 21.94 -10.44 -10.41
CA LEU A 272 20.48 -10.59 -10.36
C LEU A 272 19.83 -9.54 -9.43
N LEU A 273 20.36 -9.34 -8.22
CA LEU A 273 19.86 -8.32 -7.30
C LEU A 273 19.99 -6.90 -7.86
N ALA A 274 21.06 -6.61 -8.60
CA ALA A 274 21.25 -5.32 -9.26
C ALA A 274 20.23 -5.07 -10.38
N LEU A 275 19.92 -6.10 -11.18
CA LEU A 275 18.84 -6.05 -12.19
C LEU A 275 17.48 -5.75 -11.55
N MET A 276 17.25 -6.27 -10.33
CA MET A 276 16.03 -6.04 -9.55
C MET A 276 16.08 -4.75 -8.72
N LYS A 277 17.18 -3.97 -8.79
CA LYS A 277 17.43 -2.79 -7.96
C LYS A 277 17.29 -3.04 -6.45
N ALA A 278 17.61 -4.26 -6.03
CA ALA A 278 17.65 -4.69 -4.64
C ALA A 278 19.10 -4.74 -4.14
N ASP A 279 19.86 -3.69 -4.46
CA ASP A 279 21.29 -3.57 -4.19
C ASP A 279 21.58 -3.76 -2.68
N SER A 280 22.63 -4.51 -2.38
CA SER A 280 23.18 -4.64 -1.03
C SER A 280 24.61 -4.11 -1.03
N VAL A 281 24.89 -3.14 -0.14
CA VAL A 281 26.24 -2.58 0.02
C VAL A 281 27.25 -3.66 0.42
N ALA A 282 26.82 -4.62 1.26
CA ALA A 282 27.64 -5.75 1.66
C ALA A 282 27.96 -6.67 0.46
N ALA A 283 26.95 -6.95 -0.37
CA ALA A 283 27.09 -7.76 -1.56
C ALA A 283 27.99 -7.08 -2.62
N ILE A 284 27.81 -5.78 -2.89
CA ILE A 284 28.64 -5.01 -3.83
C ILE A 284 30.12 -5.03 -3.38
N THR A 285 30.35 -4.92 -2.07
CA THR A 285 31.71 -5.01 -1.50
C THR A 285 32.30 -6.43 -1.64
N ALA A 286 31.46 -7.46 -1.55
CA ALA A 286 31.85 -8.85 -1.79
C ALA A 286 32.27 -9.08 -3.26
N VAL A 287 31.55 -8.52 -4.24
CA VAL A 287 31.97 -8.59 -5.66
C VAL A 287 33.30 -7.90 -5.89
N ALA A 288 33.48 -6.70 -5.32
CA ALA A 288 34.73 -5.95 -5.46
C ALA A 288 35.94 -6.71 -4.88
N THR A 289 35.74 -7.50 -3.83
CA THR A 289 36.79 -8.34 -3.24
C THR A 289 37.06 -9.61 -4.06
N VAL A 290 36.03 -10.28 -4.56
CA VAL A 290 36.17 -11.47 -5.44
C VAL A 290 36.84 -11.10 -6.77
N VAL A 291 36.46 -9.99 -7.40
CA VAL A 291 36.94 -9.58 -8.73
C VAL A 291 38.34 -9.01 -8.71
N ASN A 292 38.72 -8.26 -7.65
CA ASN A 292 40.06 -7.64 -7.57
C ASN A 292 41.14 -8.55 -6.96
N GLY A 293 40.85 -9.82 -6.67
CA GLY A 293 41.84 -10.81 -6.17
C GLY A 293 42.57 -10.43 -4.87
N GLY A 294 42.03 -9.49 -4.08
CA GLY A 294 42.82 -8.73 -3.10
C GLY A 294 42.67 -9.16 -1.63
N ALA A 295 43.67 -9.89 -1.14
CA ALA A 295 44.16 -10.01 0.24
C ALA A 295 43.13 -10.28 1.38
N VAL A 296 43.11 -11.53 1.83
CA VAL A 296 42.41 -12.10 3.00
C VAL A 296 42.49 -11.24 4.28
N GLN A 297 43.53 -10.42 4.47
CA GLN A 297 43.66 -9.52 5.64
C GLN A 297 42.73 -8.29 5.60
N ARG A 298 42.38 -7.74 4.44
CA ARG A 298 41.41 -6.62 4.35
C ARG A 298 39.97 -7.08 4.55
N VAL A 299 39.69 -8.38 4.37
CA VAL A 299 38.36 -9.00 4.50
C VAL A 299 37.86 -9.02 5.94
N LYS A 300 38.73 -9.26 6.95
CA LYS A 300 38.34 -9.15 8.37
C LYS A 300 37.92 -7.73 8.74
N GLN A 301 38.64 -6.72 8.24
CA GLN A 301 38.31 -5.31 8.48
C GLN A 301 37.02 -4.90 7.78
N ILE A 302 36.82 -5.33 6.54
CA ILE A 302 35.59 -5.10 5.77
C ILE A 302 34.39 -5.83 6.39
N GLY A 303 34.52 -7.09 6.79
CA GLY A 303 33.46 -7.85 7.48
C GLY A 303 33.09 -7.23 8.83
N THR A 304 34.06 -6.65 9.54
CA THR A 304 33.80 -5.90 10.78
C THR A 304 33.13 -4.55 10.50
N ALA A 305 33.53 -3.87 9.43
CA ALA A 305 32.90 -2.63 8.97
C ALA A 305 31.46 -2.85 8.46
N ILE A 306 31.20 -3.97 7.77
CA ILE A 306 29.88 -4.40 7.32
C ILE A 306 29.01 -4.80 8.52
N LYS A 307 29.54 -5.54 9.52
CA LYS A 307 28.83 -5.79 10.79
C LYS A 307 28.47 -4.49 11.53
N ARG A 308 29.31 -3.47 11.47
CA ARG A 308 29.04 -2.13 12.04
C ARG A 308 28.05 -1.33 11.21
N LEU A 309 28.09 -1.42 9.88
CA LEU A 309 27.15 -0.78 8.98
C LEU A 309 25.77 -1.43 9.08
N GLY A 310 25.66 -2.75 9.09
CA GLY A 310 24.40 -3.47 9.36
C GLY A 310 23.79 -3.08 10.71
N LYS A 311 24.58 -2.89 11.77
CA LYS A 311 24.03 -2.34 13.03
C LYS A 311 23.53 -0.88 12.93
N ARG A 312 23.99 -0.10 11.95
CA ARG A 312 23.60 1.32 11.75
C ARG A 312 22.48 1.50 10.72
N THR A 313 22.44 0.74 9.63
CA THR A 313 21.36 0.82 8.63
C THR A 313 20.03 0.28 9.15
N PHE A 314 20.03 -0.68 10.08
CA PHE A 314 18.80 -1.14 10.73
C PHE A 314 18.21 -0.15 11.75
N ALA A 315 18.94 0.91 12.11
CA ALA A 315 18.39 2.04 12.87
C ALA A 315 17.92 3.19 11.95
N ALA A 316 18.19 3.12 10.65
CA ALA A 316 18.00 4.22 9.71
C ALA A 316 17.15 3.88 8.47
N ASP A 317 16.58 2.67 8.37
CA ASP A 317 15.49 2.35 7.44
C ASP A 317 14.17 3.01 7.94
N ASN A 318 14.23 4.34 8.05
CA ASN A 318 13.08 5.22 8.05
C ASN A 318 12.77 5.51 6.57
N ASP A 319 12.35 4.47 5.85
CA ASP A 319 11.90 4.57 4.47
C ASP A 319 10.56 5.32 4.44
N GLY A 320 10.64 6.65 4.30
CA GLY A 320 9.60 7.46 3.69
C GLY A 320 8.26 7.52 4.41
N ALA A 321 8.23 8.07 5.62
CA ALA A 321 7.11 8.91 6.01
C ALA A 321 7.09 10.12 5.06
N VAL A 322 6.14 10.12 4.13
CA VAL A 322 5.83 11.28 3.30
C VAL A 322 5.26 12.35 4.23
N GLN A 323 5.98 13.47 4.38
CA GLN A 323 5.43 14.75 4.85
C GLN A 323 4.53 15.36 3.78
#